data_AF-A0A6L6YH83-F1
#
_entry.id   AF-A0A6L6YH83-F1
#
_cell.length_a   1.000
_cell.length_b   1.000
_cell.length_c   1.000
_cell.angle_alpha   90.00
_cell.angle_beta   90.00
_cell.angle_gamma   90.00
#
_symmetry.space_group_name_H-M   'P 1'
#
loop_
_entity.id
_entity.type
_entity.pdbx_description
1 polymer ?
#
loop_
_entity_poly.entity_id
_entity_poly.type
_entity_poly.pdbx_seq_one_letter_code
_entity_poly.pdbx_strand_id
1 'polypeptide(L)' 'MFRAPGEKTLYIAGDTIFYDEVAAVLEKYRPEVIILNACGAALQYFGRLIMDAHDVLEVHKEAPYVKTIISHMDKLRTQR' A
#
# COMPACT_ATOMS: atom_id res chain seq x y z
N MET A 1 -11.93 -1.82 1.20
CA MET A 1 -12.36 -0.54 0.60
C MET A 1 -13.46 0.03 1.49
N PHE A 2 -13.35 1.28 1.90
CA PHE A 2 -14.31 1.96 2.78
C PHE A 2 -14.93 3.15 2.04
N ARG A 3 -16.25 3.31 2.17
CA ARG A 3 -17.05 4.34 1.50
C ARG A 3 -18.19 4.78 2.40
N ALA A 4 -18.49 6.08 2.41
CA ALA A 4 -19.66 6.65 3.05
C ALA A 4 -20.19 7.84 2.21
N PRO A 5 -21.49 8.16 2.26
CA PRO A 5 -22.04 9.30 1.52
C PRO A 5 -21.36 10.61 1.90
N GLY A 6 -20.88 11.37 0.90
CA GLY A 6 -20.20 12.65 1.10
C GLY A 6 -18.74 12.56 1.56
N GLU A 7 -18.21 11.35 1.78
CA GLU A 7 -16.84 11.13 2.24
C GLU A 7 -15.94 10.58 1.14
N LYS A 8 -14.63 10.77 1.32
CA LYS A 8 -13.62 10.24 0.40
C LYS A 8 -13.58 8.72 0.40
N THR A 9 -13.36 8.13 -0.77
CA THR A 9 -13.12 6.68 -0.85
C THR A 9 -11.73 6.33 -0.31
N LEU A 10 -11.69 5.45 0.70
CA LEU A 10 -10.47 5.00 1.38
C LEU A 10 -10.16 3.54 1.05
N TYR A 11 -8.92 3.30 0.58
CA TYR A 11 -8.36 1.96 0.45
C TYR A 11 -7.30 1.71 1.53
N ILE A 12 -7.45 0.64 2.30
CA ILE A 12 -6.40 0.14 3.20
C ILE A 12 -5.85 -1.12 2.54
N ALA A 13 -4.59 -1.08 2.10
CA ALA A 13 -3.96 -2.22 1.42
C ALA A 13 -3.68 -3.38 2.39
N GLY A 14 -3.39 -3.06 3.66
CA GLY A 14 -3.00 -4.04 4.67
C GLY A 14 -1.57 -4.56 4.43
N ASP A 15 -1.30 -5.75 4.96
CA ASP A 15 -0.01 -6.43 4.79
C ASP A 15 0.03 -7.11 3.41
N THR A 16 0.62 -6.43 2.45
CA THR A 16 0.79 -6.93 1.08
C THR A 16 1.97 -6.22 0.41
N ILE A 17 2.50 -6.80 -0.67
CA ILE A 17 3.44 -6.14 -1.58
C ILE A 17 2.68 -5.45 -2.72
N PHE A 18 3.36 -4.66 -3.55
CA PHE A 18 2.75 -4.20 -4.80
C PHE A 18 2.78 -5.33 -5.85
N TYR A 19 1.62 -5.60 -6.46
CA TYR A 19 1.41 -6.63 -7.49
C TYR A 19 0.16 -6.31 -8.32
N ASP A 20 -0.08 -7.08 -9.39
CA ASP A 20 -1.09 -6.79 -10.41
C ASP A 20 -2.51 -6.56 -9.85
N GLU A 21 -2.92 -7.30 -8.82
CA GLU A 21 -4.25 -7.13 -8.24
C GLU A 21 -4.37 -5.85 -7.41
N VAL A 22 -3.28 -5.35 -6.82
CA VAL A 22 -3.27 -4.02 -6.18
C VAL A 22 -3.44 -2.95 -7.26
N ALA A 23 -2.73 -3.06 -8.38
CA ALA A 23 -2.90 -2.16 -9.52
C ALA A 23 -4.33 -2.21 -10.08
N ALA A 24 -4.89 -3.41 -10.26
CA ALA A 24 -6.26 -3.58 -10.72
C ALA A 24 -7.30 -2.97 -9.76
N VAL A 25 -7.07 -3.04 -8.45
CA VAL A 25 -7.92 -2.39 -7.44
C VAL A 25 -7.81 -0.87 -7.53
N LEU A 26 -6.61 -0.31 -7.70
CA LEU A 26 -6.39 1.12 -7.89
C LEU A 26 -7.15 1.61 -9.13
N GLU A 27 -7.01 0.94 -10.28
CA GLU A 27 -7.66 1.37 -11.51
C GLU A 27 -9.17 1.19 -11.46
N LYS A 28 -9.66 0.07 -10.93
CA LYS A 28 -11.11 -0.21 -10.87
C LYS A 28 -11.86 0.73 -9.93
N TYR A 29 -11.30 1.01 -8.76
CA TYR A 29 -12.02 1.69 -7.70
C TYR A 29 -11.63 3.16 -7.53
N ARG A 30 -10.50 3.58 -8.11
CA ARG A 30 -9.95 4.94 -8.06
C ARG A 30 -10.16 5.62 -6.71
N PRO A 31 -9.61 5.06 -5.62
CA PRO A 31 -9.76 5.66 -4.30
C PRO A 31 -9.15 7.08 -4.28
N GLU A 32 -9.55 7.91 -3.33
CA GLU A 32 -8.95 9.24 -3.15
C GLU A 32 -7.84 9.21 -2.10
N VAL A 33 -7.88 8.22 -1.20
CA VAL A 33 -6.90 8.03 -0.14
C VAL A 33 -6.52 6.55 -0.09
N ILE A 34 -5.22 6.26 0.04
CA ILE A 34 -4.71 4.93 0.32
C ILE A 34 -3.83 4.93 1.58
N ILE A 35 -3.97 3.88 2.40
CA ILE A 35 -3.07 3.59 3.51
C ILE A 35 -2.25 2.34 3.15
N LEU A 36 -0.93 2.49 3.18
CA LEU A 36 0.04 1.43 2.89
C LEU A 36 0.83 1.07 4.15
N ASN A 37 0.90 -0.23 4.48
CA ASN A 37 1.85 -0.74 5.47
C ASN A 37 3.18 -0.93 4.74
N ALA A 38 4.15 -0.04 4.96
CA ALA A 38 5.33 0.06 4.09
C ALA A 38 6.69 0.07 4.81
N CYS A 39 6.86 -0.74 5.87
CA CYS A 39 8.17 -0.87 6.54
C CYS A 39 9.15 -1.85 5.87
N GLY A 40 8.75 -2.50 4.78
CA GLY A 40 9.60 -3.44 4.04
C GLY A 40 9.93 -4.72 4.80
N ALA A 41 9.03 -5.19 5.68
CA ALA A 41 9.25 -6.44 6.41
C ALA A 41 9.41 -7.61 5.43
N ALA A 42 10.42 -8.46 5.68
CA ALA A 42 10.75 -9.60 4.84
C ALA A 42 11.21 -10.80 5.68
N LEU A 43 11.02 -12.01 5.15
CA LEU A 43 11.64 -13.22 5.68
C LEU A 43 12.85 -13.58 4.82
N GLN A 44 13.94 -13.99 5.46
CA GLN A 44 15.22 -14.29 4.80
C GLN A 44 15.08 -15.24 3.60
N TYR A 45 14.17 -16.21 3.66
CA TYR A 45 13.98 -17.24 2.64
C TYR A 45 12.66 -17.15 1.87
N PHE A 46 11.78 -16.22 2.23
CA PHE A 46 10.44 -16.09 1.62
C PHE A 46 10.17 -14.70 1.01
N GLY A 47 11.12 -13.78 1.10
CA GLY A 47 11.01 -12.46 0.49
C GLY A 47 10.19 -11.47 1.30
N ARG A 48 9.75 -10.40 0.63
CA ARG A 48 9.00 -9.29 1.25
C ARG A 48 7.57 -9.72 1.59
N LEU A 49 7.15 -9.40 2.82
CA LEU A 49 5.79 -9.62 3.31
C LEU A 49 4.90 -8.40 3.07
N ILE A 50 5.47 -7.19 3.19
CA ILE A 50 4.76 -5.93 3.01
C ILE A 50 5.56 -4.97 2.15
N MET A 51 4.92 -3.89 1.71
CA MET A 51 5.50 -2.89 0.83
C MET A 51 6.79 -2.27 1.40
N ASP A 52 7.70 -1.88 0.52
CA ASP A 52 8.81 -0.98 0.83
C ASP A 52 8.72 0.33 0.04
N ALA A 53 9.78 1.15 0.07
CA ALA A 53 9.83 2.42 -0.64
C ALA A 53 9.69 2.27 -2.17
N HIS A 54 10.13 1.15 -2.76
CA HIS A 54 9.96 0.89 -4.18
C HIS A 54 8.48 0.63 -4.50
N ASP A 55 7.83 -0.19 -3.70
CA ASP A 55 6.41 -0.50 -3.88
C ASP A 55 5.53 0.77 -3.71
N VAL A 56 5.89 1.66 -2.79
CA VAL A 56 5.25 2.97 -2.64
C VAL A 56 5.40 3.83 -3.91
N LEU A 57 6.57 3.81 -4.55
CA LEU A 57 6.80 4.52 -5.81
C LEU A 57 5.94 3.93 -6.94
N GLU A 58 5.82 2.61 -7.02
CA GLU A 58 4.95 1.96 -8.02
C GLU A 58 3.48 2.32 -7.81
N VAL A 59 3.00 2.33 -6.56
CA VAL A 59 1.64 2.83 -6.25
C VAL A 59 1.47 4.28 -6.70
N HIS A 60 2.47 5.14 -6.50
CA HIS A 60 2.39 6.54 -6.93
C HIS A 60 2.38 6.69 -8.46
N LYS A 61 3.11 5.82 -9.19
CA LYS A 61 3.09 5.81 -10.66
C LYS A 61 1.75 5.32 -11.21
N GLU A 62 1.18 4.28 -10.61
CA GLU A 62 -0.10 3.68 -11.04
C GLU A 62 -1.29 4.60 -10.70
N ALA A 63 -1.25 5.24 -9.53
CA ALA A 63 -2.31 6.11 -9.05
C ALA A 63 -1.78 7.47 -8.57
N PRO A 64 -1.28 8.34 -9.48
CA PRO A 64 -0.71 9.64 -9.11
C PRO A 64 -1.75 10.61 -8.51
N TYR A 65 -3.04 10.31 -8.67
CA TYR A 65 -4.16 11.08 -8.14
C TYR A 65 -4.49 10.76 -6.67
N VAL A 66 -3.99 9.65 -6.13
CA VAL A 66 -4.29 9.18 -4.78
C VAL A 66 -3.45 9.94 -3.74
N LYS A 67 -4.08 10.32 -2.63
CA LYS A 67 -3.34 10.72 -1.43
C LYS A 67 -2.84 9.48 -0.67
N THR A 68 -1.53 9.28 -0.64
CA THR A 68 -0.91 8.15 0.05
C THR A 68 -0.55 8.49 1.50
N ILE A 69 -0.93 7.61 2.42
CA ILE A 69 -0.54 7.63 3.84
C ILE A 69 0.30 6.39 4.12
N ILE A 70 1.52 6.60 4.57
CA ILE A 70 2.43 5.51 4.96
C ILE A 70 2.24 5.19 6.45
N SER A 71 2.09 3.91 6.75
CA SER A 71 1.86 3.39 8.11
C SER A 71 2.77 2.19 8.39
N HIS A 72 2.61 1.62 9.59
CA HIS A 72 3.27 0.42 10.06
C HIS A 72 4.81 0.52 10.10
N MET A 73 5.33 1.73 10.34
CA MET A 73 6.77 2.01 10.49
C MET A 73 7.25 1.74 11.92
N ASP A 74 8.56 1.54 12.09
CA ASP A 74 9.31 1.55 13.37
C ASP A 74 8.94 0.53 14.47
N LYS A 75 8.01 -0.39 14.22
CA LYS A 75 7.67 -1.46 15.19
C LYS A 75 8.27 -2.83 14.86
N LEU A 76 8.56 -3.09 13.59
CA LEU A 76 9.17 -4.33 13.12
C LEU A 76 10.35 -3.96 12.21
N ARG A 77 11.55 -4.03 12.77
CA ARG A 77 12.78 -3.99 11.98
C ARG A 77 13.27 -5.43 11.82
N THR A 78 13.09 -6.00 10.65
CA THR A 78 13.78 -7.24 10.30
C THR A 78 15.26 -6.90 10.22
N GLN A 79 16.04 -7.40 11.19
CA GLN A 79 17.48 -7.24 11.17
C GLN A 79 17.99 -7.95 9.90
N ARG A 80 18.75 -7.22 9.09
CA ARG A 80 19.60 -7.81 8.05
C ARG A 80 20.76 -8.52 8.70
#